data_AF-A0A7K3L0F4-F1
#
_entry.id   AF-A0A7K3L0F4-F1
#
_cell.length_a   1.000
_cell.length_b   1.000
_cell.length_c   1.000
_cell.angle_alpha   90.00
_cell.angle_beta   90.00
_cell.angle_gamma   90.00
#
_symmetry.space_group_name_H-M   'P 1'
#
loop_
_entity.id
_entity.type
_entity.pdbx_description
1 polymer ?
#
loop_
_entity_poly.entity_id
_entity_poly.type
_entity_poly.pdbx_seq_one_letter_code
_entity_poly.pdbx_strand_id
1 'polypeptide(L)'
;MRYLVESAGRVPKRDICRHLRRSSRSVECKAYHLRKEGVPVDLRHHEPRLSSCPACGRLSGRMGRDGFCEPCRRRAQLAEVHAKIAELMALLPPEERATYEATEAEVESRRDPMPPPPPTAGLSYYARARAEEAHELACEEALTRNLMREVKAAQKRKERVEKKVRSMRV
;
A
#
# COMPACT_ATOMS: atom_id res chain seq x y z
N MET A 1 -0.13 -4.11 -38.40
CA MET A 1 -0.76 -4.67 -37.17
C MET A 1 -0.21 -3.97 -35.92
N ARG A 2 -0.29 -2.63 -35.83
CA ARG A 2 0.12 -1.88 -34.64
C ARG A 2 -0.81 -2.16 -33.45
N TYR A 3 -2.10 -2.27 -33.74
CA TYR A 3 -3.15 -2.54 -32.75
C TYR A 3 -2.89 -3.77 -31.86
N LEU A 4 -2.38 -4.89 -32.41
CA LEU A 4 -2.10 -6.09 -31.60
C LEU A 4 -1.04 -5.81 -30.54
N VAL A 5 0.04 -5.11 -30.90
CA VAL A 5 1.14 -4.78 -30.00
C VAL A 5 0.67 -3.77 -28.94
N GLU A 6 -0.10 -2.77 -29.36
CA GLU A 6 -0.64 -1.73 -28.46
C GLU A 6 -1.66 -2.29 -27.45
N SER A 7 -2.48 -3.23 -27.89
CA SER A 7 -3.63 -3.75 -27.13
C SER A 7 -3.30 -5.00 -26.30
N ALA A 8 -2.26 -5.74 -26.67
CA ALA A 8 -1.80 -6.92 -25.94
C ALA A 8 -1.50 -6.58 -24.47
N GLY A 9 -2.02 -7.39 -23.56
CA GLY A 9 -1.94 -7.14 -22.12
C GLY A 9 -3.00 -6.19 -21.57
N ARG A 10 -3.50 -5.25 -22.38
CA ARG A 10 -4.42 -4.17 -21.96
C ARG A 10 -5.89 -4.56 -22.05
N VAL A 11 -6.26 -5.34 -23.06
CA VAL A 11 -7.63 -5.79 -23.28
C VAL A 11 -7.69 -7.30 -23.47
N PRO A 12 -8.84 -7.94 -23.18
CA PRO A 12 -9.02 -9.37 -23.42
C PRO A 12 -8.74 -9.76 -24.88
N LYS A 13 -8.09 -10.91 -25.08
CA LYS A 13 -7.82 -11.50 -26.42
C LYS A 13 -9.08 -11.53 -27.31
N ARG A 14 -10.24 -11.85 -26.71
CA ARG A 14 -11.52 -11.87 -27.41
C ARG A 14 -11.82 -10.54 -28.13
N ASP A 15 -11.53 -9.43 -27.46
CA ASP A 15 -11.83 -8.09 -27.98
C ASP A 15 -10.81 -7.68 -29.04
N ILE A 16 -9.56 -8.15 -28.91
CA ILE A 16 -8.54 -8.06 -29.96
C ILE A 16 -8.99 -8.80 -31.23
N CYS A 17 -9.46 -10.05 -31.08
CA CYS A 17 -9.97 -10.85 -32.20
C CYS A 17 -11.15 -10.16 -32.90
N ARG A 18 -12.09 -9.63 -32.11
CA ARG A 18 -13.27 -8.90 -32.61
C ARG A 18 -12.84 -7.65 -33.39
N HIS A 19 -11.94 -6.84 -32.83
CA HIS A 19 -11.47 -5.62 -33.48
C HIS A 19 -10.71 -5.91 -34.78
N LEU A 20 -9.82 -6.89 -34.77
CA LEU A 20 -9.04 -7.26 -35.95
C LEU A 20 -9.84 -8.06 -36.99
N ARG A 21 -11.05 -8.52 -36.65
CA ARG A 21 -11.85 -9.47 -37.44
C ARG A 21 -11.04 -10.73 -37.81
N ARG A 22 -10.28 -11.26 -36.84
CA ARG A 22 -9.42 -12.44 -37.01
C ARG A 22 -9.78 -13.52 -36.01
N SER A 23 -9.51 -14.78 -36.39
CA SER A 23 -9.66 -15.92 -35.49
C SER A 23 -8.63 -15.89 -34.36
N SER A 24 -8.95 -16.54 -33.23
CA SER A 24 -8.03 -16.67 -32.08
C SER A 24 -6.68 -17.25 -32.50
N ARG A 25 -6.71 -18.32 -33.32
CA ARG A 25 -5.50 -18.98 -33.82
C ARG A 25 -4.62 -18.04 -34.64
N SER A 26 -5.22 -17.21 -35.49
CA SER A 26 -4.46 -16.23 -36.30
C SER A 26 -3.76 -15.18 -35.42
N VAL A 27 -4.46 -14.69 -34.39
CA VAL A 27 -3.90 -13.74 -33.41
C VAL A 27 -2.77 -14.38 -32.60
N GLU A 28 -2.94 -15.62 -32.15
CA GLU A 28 -1.93 -16.39 -31.42
C GLU A 28 -0.67 -16.64 -32.24
N CYS A 29 -0.82 -17.11 -33.49
CA CYS A 29 0.30 -17.29 -34.41
C CYS A 29 1.06 -15.98 -34.63
N LYS A 30 0.36 -14.85 -34.83
CA LYS A 30 1.04 -13.57 -35.01
C LYS A 30 1.77 -13.12 -33.74
N ALA A 31 1.14 -13.24 -32.57
CA ALA A 31 1.78 -12.92 -31.29
C ALA A 31 3.04 -13.78 -31.06
N TYR A 32 3.01 -15.05 -31.48
CA TYR A 32 4.19 -15.93 -31.44
C TYR A 32 5.34 -15.41 -32.31
N HIS A 33 5.07 -15.02 -33.56
CA HIS A 33 6.10 -14.45 -34.43
C HIS A 33 6.66 -13.14 -33.89
N LEU A 34 5.80 -12.25 -33.37
CA LEU A 34 6.23 -10.99 -32.74
C LEU A 34 7.16 -11.23 -31.55
N ARG A 35 6.86 -12.24 -30.72
CA ARG A 35 7.75 -12.65 -29.61
C ARG A 35 9.10 -13.16 -30.11
N LYS A 36 9.14 -13.92 -31.21
CA LYS A 36 10.39 -14.35 -31.86
C LYS A 36 11.21 -13.18 -32.39
N GLU A 37 10.55 -12.12 -32.85
CA GLU A 37 11.16 -10.86 -33.29
C GLU A 37 11.60 -9.96 -32.12
N GLY A 38 11.45 -10.41 -30.87
CA GLY A 38 11.84 -9.67 -29.67
C GLY A 38 10.81 -8.68 -29.15
N VAL A 39 9.58 -8.66 -29.71
CA VAL A 39 8.51 -7.77 -29.25
C VAL A 39 7.79 -8.41 -28.04
N PRO A 40 7.75 -7.76 -26.87
CA PRO A 40 7.18 -8.34 -25.65
C PRO A 40 5.64 -8.29 -25.65
N VAL A 41 5.01 -9.25 -26.33
CA VAL A 41 3.55 -9.36 -26.50
C VAL A 41 2.97 -10.50 -25.65
N ASP A 42 2.00 -10.18 -24.80
CA ASP A 42 1.20 -11.16 -24.03
C ASP A 42 -0.30 -11.00 -24.34
N LEU A 43 -1.00 -12.10 -24.58
CA LEU A 43 -2.44 -12.09 -24.91
C LEU A 43 -3.33 -12.23 -23.68
N ARG A 44 -2.75 -12.48 -22.49
CA ARG A 44 -3.47 -12.41 -21.22
C ARG A 44 -3.83 -10.96 -20.92
N HIS A 45 -4.96 -10.76 -20.27
CA HIS A 45 -5.42 -9.46 -19.83
C HIS A 45 -5.19 -9.32 -18.33
N HIS A 46 -4.61 -8.19 -17.92
CA HIS A 46 -4.52 -7.84 -16.51
C HIS A 46 -5.68 -6.92 -16.13
N GLU A 47 -6.54 -7.42 -15.26
CA GLU A 47 -7.61 -6.63 -14.64
C GLU A 47 -7.13 -6.16 -13.26
N PRO A 48 -6.89 -4.86 -13.05
CA PRO A 48 -6.46 -4.33 -11.75
C PRO A 48 -7.51 -4.62 -10.68
N ARG A 49 -7.07 -5.11 -9.53
CA ARG A 49 -7.92 -5.43 -8.36
C ARG A 49 -7.81 -4.37 -7.26
N LEU A 50 -6.90 -3.41 -7.41
CA LEU A 50 -6.71 -2.33 -6.45
C LEU A 50 -7.69 -1.20 -6.72
N SER A 51 -8.10 -0.54 -5.65
CA SER A 51 -8.95 0.65 -5.68
C SER A 51 -8.21 1.83 -5.07
N SER A 52 -8.48 3.05 -5.54
CA SER A 52 -7.88 4.25 -4.97
C SER A 52 -8.57 4.62 -3.65
N CYS A 53 -7.77 4.84 -2.60
CA CYS A 53 -8.27 5.29 -1.31
C CYS A 53 -8.67 6.78 -1.37
N PRO A 54 -9.90 7.16 -0.97
CA PRO A 54 -10.36 8.55 -1.05
C PRO A 54 -9.59 9.51 -0.13
N ALA A 55 -9.01 9.02 0.97
CA ALA A 55 -8.27 9.86 1.91
C ALA A 55 -6.83 10.17 1.48
N CYS A 56 -6.16 9.25 0.80
CA CYS A 56 -4.73 9.39 0.48
C CYS A 56 -4.38 9.21 -1.01
N GLY A 57 -5.34 8.89 -1.86
CA GLY A 57 -5.18 8.68 -3.30
C GLY A 57 -4.43 7.41 -3.70
N ARG A 58 -3.79 6.70 -2.75
CA ARG A 58 -3.02 5.49 -3.03
C ARG A 58 -3.92 4.32 -3.40
N LEU A 59 -3.41 3.46 -4.28
CA LEU A 59 -4.03 2.17 -4.57
C LEU A 59 -3.96 1.27 -3.35
N SER A 60 -5.02 0.52 -3.12
CA SER A 60 -5.19 -0.36 -1.97
C SER A 60 -5.92 -1.61 -2.39
N GLY A 61 -5.39 -2.76 -1.95
CA GLY A 61 -6.07 -4.05 -2.04
C GLY A 61 -6.80 -4.43 -0.75
N ARG A 62 -6.66 -3.62 0.31
CA ARG A 62 -7.18 -3.89 1.66
C ARG A 62 -8.05 -2.74 2.16
N MET A 63 -9.03 -2.38 1.35
CA MET A 63 -10.08 -1.44 1.77
C MET A 63 -10.90 -2.06 2.90
N GLY A 64 -11.16 -1.27 3.94
CA GLY A 64 -12.04 -1.71 5.03
C GLY A 64 -13.48 -1.33 4.75
N ARG A 65 -14.35 -1.68 5.70
CA ARG A 65 -15.80 -1.43 5.60
C ARG A 65 -16.15 0.05 5.56
N ASP A 66 -15.28 0.88 6.11
CA ASP A 66 -15.34 2.35 6.12
C ASP A 66 -14.91 2.98 4.78
N GLY A 67 -14.45 2.18 3.82
CA GLY A 67 -14.03 2.67 2.50
C GLY A 67 -12.66 3.36 2.50
N PHE A 68 -11.86 3.19 3.55
CA PHE A 68 -10.48 3.67 3.61
C PHE A 68 -9.48 2.52 3.50
N CYS A 69 -8.24 2.82 3.10
CA CYS A 69 -7.16 1.84 3.14
C CYS A 69 -6.68 1.60 4.58
N GLU A 70 -6.08 0.44 4.80
CA GLU A 70 -5.56 0.05 6.10
C GLU A 70 -4.52 1.06 6.66
N PRO A 71 -3.56 1.60 5.87
CA PRO A 71 -2.68 2.66 6.35
C PRO A 71 -3.41 3.91 6.87
N CYS A 72 -4.48 4.35 6.20
CA CYS A 72 -5.25 5.51 6.65
C CYS A 72 -5.94 5.26 7.98
N ARG A 73 -6.54 4.07 8.16
CA ARG A 73 -7.12 3.66 9.46
C ARG A 73 -6.08 3.66 10.57
N ARG A 74 -4.88 3.12 10.32
CA ARG A 74 -3.82 3.09 11.35
C ARG A 74 -3.28 4.47 11.69
N ARG A 75 -3.22 5.40 10.73
CA ARG A 75 -2.89 6.81 11.00
C ARG A 75 -3.96 7.48 11.86
N ALA A 76 -5.24 7.27 11.55
CA ALA A 76 -6.33 7.79 12.36
C ALA A 76 -6.27 7.24 13.80
N GLN A 77 -6.09 5.93 13.94
CA GLN A 77 -5.91 5.29 15.25
C GLN A 77 -4.70 5.85 16.02
N LEU A 78 -3.57 6.08 15.34
CA LEU A 78 -2.38 6.67 15.98
C LEU A 78 -2.68 8.08 16.50
N ALA A 79 -3.36 8.91 15.70
CA ALA A 79 -3.76 10.26 16.07
C ALA A 79 -4.70 10.25 17.30
N GLU A 80 -5.67 9.34 17.35
CA GLU A 80 -6.55 9.17 18.52
C GLU A 80 -5.76 8.81 19.78
N VAL A 81 -4.82 7.87 19.68
CA VAL A 81 -3.97 7.48 20.81
C VAL A 81 -3.11 8.66 21.28
N HIS A 82 -2.54 9.44 20.35
CA HIS A 82 -1.77 10.63 20.69
C HIS A 82 -2.61 11.71 21.37
N ALA A 83 -3.82 11.97 20.87
CA ALA A 83 -4.77 12.88 21.53
C ALA A 83 -5.05 12.43 22.97
N LYS A 84 -5.27 11.12 23.18
CA LYS A 84 -5.51 10.60 24.52
C LYS A 84 -4.30 10.72 25.45
N ILE A 85 -3.10 10.53 24.93
CA ILE A 85 -1.86 10.76 25.68
C ILE A 85 -1.78 12.23 26.10
N ALA A 86 -2.07 13.17 25.21
CA ALA A 86 -2.04 14.61 25.52
C ALA A 86 -3.01 14.97 26.66
N GLU A 87 -4.24 14.42 26.64
CA GLU A 87 -5.20 14.58 27.73
C GLU A 87 -4.67 14.04 29.07
N LEU A 88 -4.02 12.86 29.06
CA LEU A 88 -3.46 12.27 30.27
C LEU A 88 -2.25 13.05 30.79
N MET A 89 -1.41 13.55 29.90
CA MET A 89 -0.25 14.37 30.23
C MET A 89 -0.64 15.70 30.89
N ALA A 90 -1.78 16.26 30.51
CA ALA A 90 -2.33 17.48 31.14
C ALA A 90 -2.71 17.26 32.62
N LEU A 91 -2.97 16.02 33.03
CA LEU A 91 -3.29 15.65 34.42
C LEU A 91 -2.03 15.43 35.28
N LEU A 92 -0.86 15.28 34.68
CA LEU A 92 0.41 15.16 35.41
C LEU A 92 0.89 16.55 35.85
N PRO A 93 1.55 16.64 37.02
CA PRO A 93 2.19 17.87 37.45
C PRO A 93 3.41 18.20 36.58
N PRO A 94 3.87 19.46 36.58
CA PRO A 94 4.91 19.94 35.66
C PRO A 94 6.21 19.14 35.70
N GLU A 95 6.65 18.69 36.87
CA GLU A 95 7.90 17.94 37.05
C GLU A 95 7.87 16.55 36.39
N GLU A 96 6.76 15.85 36.50
CA GLU A 96 6.55 14.54 35.86
C GLU A 96 6.39 14.72 34.35
N ARG A 97 5.73 15.80 33.93
CA ARG A 97 5.56 16.14 32.51
C ARG A 97 6.90 16.40 31.83
N ALA A 98 7.79 17.18 32.47
CA ALA A 98 9.12 17.50 31.96
C ALA A 98 9.97 16.26 31.66
N THR A 99 9.82 15.19 32.46
CA THR A 99 10.52 13.92 32.25
C THR A 99 10.09 13.22 30.94
N TYR A 100 8.78 13.26 30.64
CA TYR A 100 8.26 12.69 29.40
C TYR A 100 8.57 13.55 28.17
N GLU A 101 8.62 14.87 28.32
CA GLU A 101 9.02 15.79 27.25
C GLU A 101 10.50 15.62 26.90
N ALA A 102 11.38 15.48 27.90
CA ALA A 102 12.81 15.28 27.69
C ALA A 102 13.14 13.96 26.95
N THR A 103 12.32 12.92 27.14
CA THR A 103 12.52 11.61 26.52
C THR A 103 11.75 11.41 25.21
N GLU A 104 11.01 12.42 24.74
CA GLU A 104 10.18 12.31 23.54
C GLU A 104 11.01 12.08 22.26
N ALA A 105 12.18 12.72 22.17
CA ALA A 105 13.10 12.57 21.04
C ALA A 105 13.71 11.16 20.94
N GLU A 106 13.72 10.38 22.02
CA GLU A 106 14.24 9.01 22.03
C GLU A 106 13.18 7.98 21.55
N VAL A 107 11.95 8.42 21.31
CA VAL A 107 10.83 7.55 20.93
C VAL A 107 10.82 7.35 19.42
N GLU A 108 11.79 6.61 18.90
CA GLU A 108 11.76 6.14 17.52
C GLU A 108 11.34 4.66 17.45
N SER A 109 10.33 4.38 16.64
CA SER A 109 9.98 3.00 16.29
C SER A 109 10.81 2.56 15.10
N ARG A 110 11.39 1.35 15.16
CA ARG A 110 12.04 0.73 14.00
C ARG A 110 11.08 0.70 12.81
N ARG A 111 11.50 1.31 11.70
CA ARG A 111 10.79 1.29 10.41
C ARG A 111 11.44 0.31 9.45
N ASP A 112 10.64 -0.59 8.90
CA ASP A 112 11.06 -1.40 7.77
C ASP A 112 11.13 -0.51 6.52
N PRO A 113 12.17 -0.65 5.67
CA PRO A 113 12.26 0.10 4.43
C PRO A 113 11.12 -0.27 3.48
N MET A 114 10.72 0.69 2.65
CA MET A 114 9.73 0.43 1.61
C MET A 114 10.32 -0.48 0.52
N PRO A 115 9.54 -1.42 -0.04
CA PRO A 115 10.00 -2.24 -1.15
C PRO A 115 10.46 -1.38 -2.34
N PRO A 116 11.61 -1.71 -2.97
CA PRO A 116 12.06 -1.00 -4.16
C PRO A 116 11.11 -1.25 -5.34
N PRO A 117 11.05 -0.33 -6.32
CA PRO A 117 10.23 -0.52 -7.51
C PRO A 117 10.65 -1.79 -8.27
N PRO A 118 9.71 -2.51 -8.89
CA PRO A 118 10.01 -3.73 -9.62
C PRO A 118 10.78 -3.39 -10.91
N PRO A 119 11.71 -4.26 -11.35
CA PRO A 119 12.33 -4.11 -12.66
C PRO A 119 11.27 -4.41 -13.74
N THR A 120 10.95 -3.42 -14.58
CA THR A 120 9.93 -3.55 -15.63
C THR A 120 10.48 -3.51 -17.06
N ALA A 121 11.79 -3.30 -17.20
CA ALA A 121 12.46 -3.24 -18.50
C ALA A 121 12.31 -4.56 -19.27
N GLY A 122 11.92 -4.46 -20.55
CA GLY A 122 11.73 -5.62 -21.42
C GLY A 122 10.47 -6.47 -21.14
N LEU A 123 9.69 -6.15 -20.10
CA LEU A 123 8.46 -6.87 -19.81
C LEU A 123 7.33 -6.51 -20.78
N SER A 124 6.45 -7.47 -21.04
CA SER A 124 5.18 -7.20 -21.70
C SER A 124 4.30 -6.31 -20.81
N TYR A 125 3.33 -5.63 -21.40
CA TYR A 125 2.37 -4.82 -20.62
C TYR A 125 1.73 -5.62 -19.48
N TYR A 126 1.31 -6.86 -19.76
CA TYR A 126 0.70 -7.75 -18.76
C TYR A 126 1.65 -8.02 -17.58
N ALA A 127 2.90 -8.40 -17.87
CA ALA A 127 3.88 -8.71 -16.84
C ALA A 127 4.24 -7.46 -16.02
N ARG A 128 4.37 -6.31 -16.68
CA ARG A 128 4.59 -5.02 -16.02
C ARG A 128 3.44 -4.65 -15.09
N ALA A 129 2.20 -4.68 -15.57
CA ALA A 129 1.03 -4.32 -14.77
C ALA A 129 0.85 -5.24 -13.55
N ARG A 130 1.13 -6.55 -13.70
CA ARG A 130 1.16 -7.51 -12.59
C ARG A 130 2.25 -7.18 -11.56
N ALA A 131 3.44 -6.82 -12.02
CA ALA A 131 4.56 -6.49 -11.14
C ALA A 131 4.31 -5.18 -10.38
N GLU A 132 3.77 -4.16 -11.07
CA GLU A 132 3.37 -2.88 -10.47
C GLU A 132 2.27 -3.08 -9.41
N GLU A 133 1.22 -3.87 -9.71
CA GLU A 133 0.17 -4.17 -8.73
C GLU A 133 0.71 -4.92 -7.50
N ALA A 134 1.58 -5.91 -7.71
CA ALA A 134 2.20 -6.65 -6.61
C ALA A 134 3.12 -5.75 -5.75
N HIS A 135 3.80 -4.80 -6.38
CA HIS A 135 4.62 -3.81 -5.68
C HIS A 135 3.78 -2.85 -4.84
N GLU A 136 2.67 -2.32 -5.37
CA GLU A 136 1.75 -1.48 -4.60
C GLU A 136 1.21 -2.20 -3.36
N LEU A 137 0.82 -3.48 -3.50
CA LEU A 137 0.41 -4.31 -2.36
C LEU A 137 1.52 -4.50 -1.32
N ALA A 138 2.75 -4.76 -1.77
CA ALA A 138 3.89 -4.91 -0.88
C ALA A 138 4.22 -3.60 -0.15
N CYS A 139 4.11 -2.46 -0.83
CA CYS A 139 4.24 -1.14 -0.23
C CYS A 139 3.15 -0.87 0.81
N GLU A 140 1.88 -1.17 0.48
CA GLU A 140 0.76 -1.05 1.42
C GLU A 140 1.00 -1.88 2.69
N GLU A 141 1.47 -3.12 2.54
CA GLU A 141 1.76 -4.01 3.66
C GLU A 141 2.92 -3.51 4.53
N ALA A 142 4.03 -3.11 3.92
CA ALA A 142 5.18 -2.57 4.65
C ALA A 142 4.80 -1.31 5.45
N LEU A 143 4.05 -0.40 4.83
CA LEU A 143 3.55 0.81 5.49
C LEU A 143 2.60 0.47 6.65
N THR A 144 1.66 -0.45 6.42
CA THR A 144 0.74 -0.92 7.46
C THR A 144 1.49 -1.50 8.65
N ARG A 145 2.48 -2.34 8.41
CA ARG A 145 3.30 -2.95 9.47
C ARG A 145 4.04 -1.91 10.30
N ASN A 146 4.62 -0.92 9.65
CA ASN A 146 5.29 0.20 10.33
C ASN A 146 4.30 0.99 11.19
N LEU A 147 3.14 1.36 10.65
CA LEU A 147 2.09 2.08 11.39
C LEU A 147 1.54 1.27 12.57
N MET A 148 1.38 -0.05 12.42
CA MET A 148 0.96 -0.90 13.54
C MET A 148 1.98 -0.92 14.68
N ARG A 149 3.30 -0.88 14.37
CA ARG A 149 4.35 -0.76 15.39
C ARG A 149 4.26 0.58 16.11
N GLU A 150 4.08 1.67 15.37
CA GLU A 150 3.90 3.01 15.94
C GLU A 150 2.67 3.06 16.85
N VAL A 151 1.53 2.53 16.41
CA VAL A 151 0.30 2.43 17.22
C VAL A 151 0.58 1.63 18.50
N LYS A 152 1.26 0.49 18.41
CA LYS A 152 1.59 -0.32 19.59
C LYS A 152 2.51 0.42 20.56
N ALA A 153 3.51 1.12 20.06
CA ALA A 153 4.43 1.92 20.87
C ALA A 153 3.67 3.07 21.58
N ALA A 154 2.80 3.77 20.85
CA ALA A 154 1.94 4.82 21.39
C ALA A 154 0.97 4.27 22.44
N GLN A 155 0.34 3.13 22.20
CA GLN A 155 -0.53 2.48 23.20
C GLN A 155 0.24 2.13 24.48
N LYS A 156 1.47 1.62 24.38
CA LYS A 156 2.32 1.36 25.55
C LYS A 156 2.72 2.64 26.29
N ARG A 157 2.95 3.75 25.58
CA ARG A 157 3.15 5.06 26.22
C ARG A 157 1.89 5.47 26.97
N LYS A 158 0.71 5.38 26.33
CA LYS A 158 -0.58 5.69 26.96
C LYS A 158 -0.77 4.91 28.26
N GLU A 159 -0.55 3.58 28.24
CA GLU A 159 -0.64 2.72 29.43
C GLU A 159 0.29 3.19 30.57
N ARG A 160 1.54 3.60 30.26
CA ARG A 160 2.49 4.10 31.27
C ARG A 160 2.04 5.42 31.90
N VAL A 161 1.62 6.38 31.07
CA VAL A 161 1.13 7.68 31.55
C VAL A 161 -0.15 7.48 32.37
N GLU A 162 -1.08 6.65 31.90
CA GLU A 162 -2.32 6.32 32.60
C GLU A 162 -2.04 5.68 33.98
N LYS A 163 -1.09 4.75 34.06
CA LYS A 163 -0.66 4.16 35.33
C LYS A 163 -0.11 5.23 36.29
N LYS A 164 0.70 6.17 35.79
CA LYS A 164 1.28 7.25 36.60
C LYS A 164 0.19 8.20 37.11
N VAL A 165 -0.73 8.64 36.24
CA VAL A 165 -1.88 9.47 36.63
C VAL A 165 -2.71 8.76 37.70
N ARG A 166 -2.96 7.45 37.55
CA ARG A 166 -3.70 6.66 38.55
C ARG A 166 -2.96 6.59 39.89
N SER A 167 -1.64 6.37 39.89
CA SER A 167 -0.86 6.29 41.14
C SER A 167 -0.78 7.60 41.93
N MET A 168 -1.04 8.74 41.30
CA MET A 168 -1.02 10.04 41.97
C MET A 168 -2.40 10.45 42.53
N ARG A 169 -3.47 9.76 42.12
CA ARG A 169 -4.84 9.99 42.58
C ARG A 169 -5.22 9.10 43.77
N VAL A 170 -4.37 8.13 44.10
CA VAL A 170 -4.47 7.24 45.27
C VAL A 170 -3.53 7.78 46.33
#